data_AF-A0A1V5TRA1-F1
#
_entry.id   AF-A0A1V5TRA1-F1
#
_cell.length_a   1.000
_cell.length_b   1.000
_cell.length_c   1.000
_cell.angle_alpha   90.00
_cell.angle_beta   90.00
_cell.angle_gamma   90.00
#
_symmetry.space_group_name_H-M   'P 1'
#
loop_
_entity.id
_entity.type
_entity.pdbx_description
1 polymer ?
#
loop_
_entity_poly.entity_id
_entity_poly.type
_entity_poly.pdbx_seq_one_letter_code
_entity_poly.pdbx_strand_id
1 'polypeptide(L)'
;MIRCVSLWAVINASNSGIFIIAGALAAVLLWLYLRRRFGKDKKQEAEEKRAALARAALLADAGGSEPAPEDEKVPAADPAPGTLELVDTDEQTAAVLMAIVSDRAGIPPERLRFIRIKKLEDEAP
;
A
#
# COMPACT_ATOMS: atom_id res chain seq x y z
N MET A 1 4.91 37.98 -49.41
CA MET A 1 3.88 37.09 -48.84
C MET A 1 4.38 35.69 -48.44
N ILE A 2 5.57 35.24 -48.84
CA ILE A 2 6.06 33.87 -48.58
C ILE A 2 6.62 33.66 -47.15
N ARG A 3 6.96 34.74 -46.42
CA ARG A 3 7.55 34.65 -45.05
C ARG A 3 6.52 34.47 -43.91
N CYS A 4 5.21 34.55 -44.18
CA CYS A 4 4.18 34.35 -43.14
C CYS A 4 3.77 32.88 -42.95
N VAL A 5 3.82 32.06 -44.01
CA VAL A 5 3.39 30.64 -43.95
C VAL A 5 4.38 29.78 -43.17
N SER A 6 5.68 30.05 -43.29
CA SER A 6 6.72 29.29 -42.60
C SER A 6 6.77 29.57 -41.09
N LEU A 7 6.39 30.78 -40.65
CA LEU A 7 6.39 31.14 -39.22
C LEU A 7 5.22 30.49 -38.46
N TRP A 8 4.03 30.40 -39.08
CA TRP A 8 2.88 29.71 -38.50
C TRP A 8 3.07 28.18 -38.42
N ALA A 9 3.74 27.58 -39.41
CA ALA A 9 4.08 26.15 -39.41
C ALA A 9 5.13 25.79 -38.34
N VAL A 10 6.11 26.66 -38.07
CA VAL A 10 7.13 26.44 -37.04
C VAL A 10 6.57 26.62 -35.62
N ILE A 11 5.61 27.53 -35.41
CA ILE A 11 4.91 27.69 -34.12
C ILE A 11 4.03 26.47 -33.84
N ASN A 12 3.34 25.93 -34.85
CA ASN A 12 2.51 24.72 -34.70
C ASN A 12 3.36 23.44 -34.50
N ALA A 13 4.50 23.33 -35.19
CA ALA A 13 5.44 22.21 -35.03
C ALA A 13 6.24 22.27 -33.72
N SER A 14 6.52 23.46 -33.19
CA SER A 14 7.19 23.61 -31.87
C SER A 14 6.21 23.36 -30.72
N ASN A 15 4.94 23.72 -30.89
CA ASN A 15 3.93 23.49 -29.88
C ASN A 15 3.49 22.02 -29.83
N SER A 16 3.49 21.29 -30.95
CA SER A 16 3.07 19.88 -30.95
C SER A 16 3.95 19.02 -30.06
N GLY A 17 5.27 19.16 -30.10
CA GLY A 17 6.20 18.44 -29.22
C GLY A 17 5.96 18.75 -27.74
N ILE A 18 5.73 20.02 -27.40
CA ILE A 18 5.41 20.43 -26.03
C ILE A 18 4.06 19.87 -25.59
N PHE A 19 3.05 19.83 -26.45
CA PHE A 19 1.74 19.23 -26.12
C PHE A 19 1.81 17.72 -25.94
N ILE A 20 2.65 17.02 -26.72
CA ILE A 20 2.88 15.58 -26.53
C ILE A 20 3.63 15.31 -25.23
N ILE A 21 4.69 16.08 -24.93
CA ILE A 21 5.46 15.93 -23.69
C ILE A 21 4.60 16.32 -22.48
N ALA A 22 3.91 17.46 -22.52
CA ALA A 22 3.02 17.91 -21.47
C ALA A 22 1.83 16.97 -21.28
N GLY A 23 1.28 16.43 -22.38
CA GLY A 23 0.21 15.43 -22.34
C GLY A 23 0.67 14.10 -21.72
N ALA A 24 1.84 13.59 -22.11
CA ALA A 24 2.43 12.40 -21.52
C ALA A 24 2.76 12.60 -20.03
N LEU A 25 3.32 13.76 -19.68
CA LEU A 25 3.67 14.11 -18.29
C LEU A 25 2.41 14.29 -17.43
N ALA A 26 1.36 14.92 -17.97
CA ALA A 26 0.05 15.02 -17.33
C ALA A 26 -0.61 13.65 -17.14
N ALA A 27 -0.50 12.74 -18.12
CA ALA A 27 -1.01 11.37 -18.00
C ALA A 27 -0.27 10.57 -16.92
N VAL A 28 1.06 10.71 -16.82
CA VAL A 28 1.86 10.09 -15.75
C VAL A 28 1.50 10.67 -14.39
N LEU A 29 1.36 11.99 -14.26
CA LEU A 29 0.93 12.65 -13.03
C LEU A 29 -0.50 12.24 -12.64
N LEU A 30 -1.42 12.13 -13.60
CA LEU A 30 -2.78 11.66 -13.38
C LEU A 30 -2.80 10.19 -12.93
N TRP A 31 -1.97 9.34 -13.53
CA TRP A 31 -1.82 7.95 -13.12
C TRP A 31 -1.27 7.83 -11.68
N LEU A 32 -0.25 8.61 -11.33
CA LEU A 32 0.28 8.68 -9.96
C LEU A 32 -0.76 9.26 -8.97
N TYR A 33 -1.51 10.27 -9.40
CA TYR A 33 -2.57 10.87 -8.61
C TYR A 33 -3.69 9.88 -8.32
N LEU A 34 -4.19 9.15 -9.33
CA LEU A 34 -5.19 8.10 -9.17
C LEU A 34 -4.66 6.98 -8.26
N ARG A 35 -3.43 6.49 -8.48
CA ARG A 35 -2.79 5.48 -7.63
C ARG A 35 -2.70 5.92 -6.16
N ARG A 36 -2.44 7.21 -5.91
CA ARG A 36 -2.40 7.78 -4.56
C ARG A 36 -3.81 8.03 -3.98
N ARG A 37 -4.80 8.37 -4.81
CA ARG A 37 -6.19 8.63 -4.41
C ARG A 37 -6.92 7.34 -4.00
N PHE A 38 -6.73 6.25 -4.74
CA PHE A 38 -7.25 4.92 -4.37
C PHE A 38 -6.80 4.46 -2.97
N GLY A 39 -5.63 4.91 -2.50
CA GLY A 39 -5.15 4.65 -1.14
C GLY A 39 -5.80 5.52 -0.07
N LYS A 40 -6.33 6.69 -0.43
CA LYS A 40 -7.06 7.60 0.48
C LYS A 40 -8.56 7.30 0.53
N ASP A 41 -9.18 6.91 -0.58
CA ASP A 41 -10.61 6.56 -0.63
C ASP A 41 -10.92 5.39 0.31
N LYS A 42 -10.09 4.35 0.29
CA LYS A 42 -10.20 3.20 1.21
C LYS A 42 -10.00 3.57 2.68
N LYS A 43 -9.16 4.58 2.97
CA LYS A 43 -8.93 5.07 4.33
C LYS A 43 -10.10 5.91 4.82
N GLN A 44 -10.64 6.79 3.97
CA GLN A 44 -11.79 7.62 4.29
C GLN A 44 -13.06 6.78 4.49
N GLU A 45 -13.30 5.78 3.64
CA GLU A 45 -14.43 4.87 3.79
C GLU A 45 -14.29 4.00 5.06
N ALA A 46 -13.09 3.57 5.42
CA ALA A 46 -12.84 2.83 6.67
C ALA A 46 -12.99 3.74 7.91
N GLU A 47 -12.57 5.00 7.81
CA GLU A 47 -12.70 5.99 8.89
C GLU A 47 -14.16 6.42 9.10
N GLU A 48 -14.93 6.63 8.02
CA GLU A 48 -16.35 6.93 8.07
C GLU A 48 -17.16 5.73 8.59
N LYS A 49 -16.85 4.51 8.16
CA LYS A 49 -17.46 3.29 8.72
C LYS A 49 -17.10 3.10 10.19
N ARG A 50 -15.87 3.40 10.60
CA ARG A 50 -15.47 3.37 12.01
C ARG A 50 -16.15 4.46 12.82
N ALA A 51 -16.34 5.66 12.28
CA ALA A 51 -17.08 6.73 12.93
C ALA A 51 -18.57 6.39 13.05
N ALA A 52 -19.16 5.77 12.03
CA ALA A 52 -20.53 5.27 12.06
C ALA A 52 -20.69 4.11 13.05
N LEU A 53 -19.76 3.16 13.08
CA LEU A 53 -19.75 2.07 14.07
C LEU A 53 -19.48 2.56 15.49
N ALA A 54 -18.63 3.56 15.69
CA ALA A 54 -18.39 4.18 16.99
C ALA A 54 -19.61 4.97 17.48
N ARG A 55 -20.32 5.67 16.59
CA ARG A 55 -21.60 6.31 16.91
C ARG A 55 -22.69 5.29 17.21
N ALA A 56 -22.75 4.19 16.48
CA ALA A 56 -23.66 3.08 16.76
C ALA A 56 -23.32 2.42 18.11
N ALA A 57 -22.04 2.26 18.44
CA ALA A 57 -21.59 1.75 19.73
C ALA A 57 -21.92 2.70 20.89
N LEU A 58 -21.78 4.02 20.71
CA LEU A 58 -22.20 5.02 21.71
C LEU A 58 -23.71 5.03 21.94
N LEU A 59 -24.52 4.75 20.90
CA LEU A 59 -25.98 4.62 21.03
C LEU A 59 -26.38 3.28 21.67
N ALA A 60 -25.59 2.22 21.48
CA ALA A 60 -25.77 0.94 22.16
C ALA A 60 -25.36 0.99 23.64
N ASP A 61 -24.33 1.79 23.97
CA ASP A 61 -23.84 2.03 25.33
C ASP A 61 -24.79 2.90 26.18
N ALA A 62 -25.60 3.75 25.54
CA ALA A 62 -26.72 4.45 26.18
C ALA A 62 -27.86 3.50 26.63
N GLY A 63 -27.75 2.20 26.31
CA GLY A 63 -28.64 1.12 26.70
C GLY A 63 -28.07 0.21 27.80
N GLY A 64 -27.33 0.74 28.77
CA GLY A 64 -27.20 0.13 30.10
C GLY A 64 -25.93 -0.70 30.37
N SER A 65 -25.22 -0.21 31.41
CA SER A 65 -24.41 -0.91 32.42
C SER A 65 -22.91 -0.56 32.46
N GLU A 66 -22.54 0.03 33.61
CA GLU A 66 -21.23 0.47 34.13
C GLU A 66 -20.24 -0.71 34.42
N PRO A 67 -18.96 -0.50 34.81
CA PRO A 67 -17.75 -0.22 34.00
C PRO A 67 -16.60 -1.28 34.13
N ALA A 68 -15.53 -1.08 33.34
CA ALA A 68 -14.10 -1.46 33.52
C ALA A 68 -13.57 -2.84 32.99
N PRO A 69 -12.27 -2.96 32.60
CA PRO A 69 -11.37 -1.97 32.01
C PRO A 69 -10.73 -2.42 30.67
N GLU A 70 -10.45 -1.43 29.83
CA GLU A 70 -9.21 -1.21 29.08
C GLU A 70 -8.49 -2.43 28.47
N ASP A 71 -8.69 -2.63 27.16
CA ASP A 71 -7.66 -3.23 26.31
C ASP A 71 -7.28 -2.20 25.22
N GLU A 72 -6.16 -1.56 25.50
CA GLU A 72 -5.53 -0.49 24.75
C GLU A 72 -5.21 -0.97 23.33
N LYS A 73 -6.03 -0.53 22.37
CA LYS A 73 -5.75 -0.70 20.95
C LYS A 73 -4.58 0.19 20.55
N VAL A 74 -3.37 -0.28 20.81
CA VAL A 74 -2.14 0.33 20.28
C VAL A 74 -2.21 0.26 18.75
N PRO A 75 -2.08 1.39 18.03
CA PRO A 75 -1.97 1.38 16.58
C PRO A 75 -0.74 0.57 16.20
N ALA A 76 -0.95 -0.48 15.40
CA ALA A 76 0.08 -1.40 14.91
C ALA A 76 1.34 -0.65 14.48
N ALA A 77 2.30 -0.59 15.41
CA ALA A 77 3.67 -0.24 15.12
C ALA A 77 4.17 -1.25 14.10
N ASP A 78 4.96 -0.78 13.14
CA ASP A 78 5.72 -1.65 12.25
C ASP A 78 6.27 -2.83 13.08
N PRO A 79 6.06 -4.09 12.64
CA PRO A 79 6.45 -5.24 13.45
C PRO A 79 7.91 -5.06 13.81
N ALA A 80 8.17 -5.01 15.12
CA ALA A 80 9.52 -4.94 15.64
C ALA A 80 10.34 -6.06 14.98
N PRO A 81 11.64 -5.85 14.69
CA PRO A 81 12.50 -6.91 14.18
C PRO A 81 12.45 -8.08 15.18
N GLY A 82 11.64 -9.10 14.88
CA GLY A 82 11.35 -10.19 15.81
C GLY A 82 9.94 -10.80 15.74
N THR A 83 8.93 -10.11 15.19
CA THR A 83 7.58 -10.71 15.06
C THR A 83 7.37 -11.26 13.65
N LEU A 84 7.49 -12.57 13.49
CA LEU A 84 7.27 -13.32 12.25
C LEU A 84 6.01 -14.20 12.37
N GLU A 85 5.09 -14.12 11.40
CA GLU A 85 3.92 -15.01 11.36
C GLU A 85 4.26 -16.34 10.66
N LEU A 86 4.25 -17.43 11.42
CA LEU A 86 4.34 -18.81 10.92
C LEU A 86 2.95 -19.41 10.82
N VAL A 87 2.59 -19.90 9.63
CA VAL A 87 1.33 -20.60 9.38
C VAL A 87 1.64 -22.02 8.96
N ASP A 88 1.23 -22.98 9.80
CA ASP A 88 1.40 -24.43 9.59
C ASP A 88 2.84 -24.85 9.28
N THR A 89 3.81 -24.08 9.82
CA THR A 89 5.25 -24.27 9.66
C THR A 89 5.91 -24.11 11.02
N ASP A 90 6.93 -24.91 11.31
CA ASP A 90 7.69 -24.81 12.55
C ASP A 90 8.84 -23.78 12.47
N GLU A 91 9.30 -23.34 13.64
CA GLU A 91 10.35 -22.32 13.76
C GLU A 91 11.69 -22.77 13.17
N GLN A 92 12.03 -24.07 13.24
CA GLN A 92 13.30 -24.56 12.71
C GLN A 92 13.28 -24.54 11.18
N THR A 93 12.17 -24.98 10.57
CA THR A 93 11.96 -24.90 9.12
C THR A 93 11.95 -23.44 8.66
N ALA A 94 11.31 -22.53 9.40
CA ALA A 94 11.35 -21.10 9.11
C ALA A 94 12.78 -20.52 9.15
N ALA A 95 13.58 -20.89 10.15
CA ALA A 95 14.97 -20.46 10.27
C ALA A 95 15.84 -20.96 9.09
N VAL A 96 15.63 -22.21 8.67
CA VAL A 96 16.31 -22.78 7.48
C VAL A 96 15.91 -22.03 6.22
N LEU A 97 14.62 -21.73 6.03
CA LEU A 97 14.15 -20.90 4.92
C LEU A 97 14.78 -19.50 4.95
N MET A 98 14.90 -18.89 6.12
CA MET A 98 15.54 -17.59 6.30
C MET A 98 17.02 -17.61 5.91
N ALA A 99 17.75 -18.68 6.22
CA ALA A 99 19.15 -18.85 5.83
C ALA A 99 19.34 -19.06 4.32
N ILE A 100 18.50 -19.89 3.69
CA ILE A 100 18.61 -20.15 2.25
C ILE A 100 18.29 -18.90 1.43
N VAL A 101 17.24 -18.17 1.83
CA VAL A 101 16.82 -16.96 1.13
C VAL A 101 17.80 -15.81 1.35
N SER A 102 18.40 -15.69 2.54
CA SER A 102 19.43 -14.68 2.80
C SER A 102 20.68 -14.90 1.94
N ASP A 103 21.12 -16.14 1.81
CA ASP A 103 22.23 -16.54 0.93
C ASP A 103 21.92 -16.22 -0.54
N ARG A 104 20.74 -16.61 -1.03
CA ARG A 104 20.35 -16.34 -2.42
C ARG A 104 20.10 -14.87 -2.73
N ALA A 105 19.55 -14.13 -1.78
CA ALA A 105 19.29 -12.70 -1.94
C ALA A 105 20.55 -11.85 -1.71
N GLY A 106 21.60 -12.41 -1.09
CA GLY A 106 22.79 -11.67 -0.65
C GLY A 106 22.48 -10.63 0.43
N ILE A 107 21.34 -10.75 1.12
CA ILE A 107 20.92 -9.85 2.21
C ILE A 107 21.14 -10.59 3.51
N PRO A 108 21.95 -10.05 4.44
CA PRO A 108 22.24 -10.75 5.69
C PRO A 108 20.96 -10.84 6.56
N PRO A 109 20.84 -11.89 7.39
CA PRO A 109 19.59 -12.22 8.09
C PRO A 109 19.09 -11.10 9.02
N GLU A 110 19.97 -10.21 9.51
CA GLU A 110 19.62 -9.07 10.37
C GLU A 110 18.85 -7.97 9.62
N ARG A 111 19.00 -7.92 8.28
CA ARG A 111 18.32 -6.97 7.39
C ARG A 111 17.22 -7.62 6.55
N LEU A 112 17.16 -8.95 6.54
CA LEU A 112 16.14 -9.71 5.84
C LEU A 112 14.87 -9.77 6.69
N ARG A 113 13.75 -9.26 6.16
CA ARG A 113 12.46 -9.23 6.86
C ARG A 113 11.45 -10.12 6.15
N PHE A 114 11.14 -11.26 6.77
CA PHE A 114 9.98 -12.06 6.38
C PHE A 114 8.71 -11.46 6.97
N ILE A 115 7.68 -11.35 6.15
CA ILE A 115 6.36 -10.89 6.60
C ILE A 115 5.56 -12.09 7.10
N ARG A 116 5.54 -13.20 6.34
CA ARG A 116 4.84 -14.44 6.68
C ARG A 116 5.52 -15.64 6.02
N ILE A 117 5.48 -16.81 6.66
CA ILE A 117 5.86 -18.11 6.06
C ILE A 117 4.65 -19.03 6.17
N LYS A 118 4.22 -19.59 5.02
CA LYS A 118 3.05 -20.48 4.94
C LYS A 118 3.42 -21.77 4.24
N LYS A 119 3.00 -22.89 4.80
CA LYS A 119 2.98 -24.16 4.07
C LYS A 119 1.87 -24.12 3.01
N LEU A 120 2.19 -24.51 1.79
CA LEU A 120 1.17 -24.72 0.76
C LEU A 120 0.66 -26.16 0.90
N GLU A 121 -0.64 -26.32 1.03
CA GLU A 121 -1.28 -27.61 0.83
C GLU A 121 -1.28 -27.86 -0.68
N ASP A 122 -0.56 -28.88 -1.12
CA ASP A 122 -0.57 -29.29 -2.52
C ASP A 122 -2.01 -29.72 -2.85
N GLU A 123 -2.76 -28.87 -3.54
CA GLU A 123 -3.94 -29.29 -4.29
C GLU A 123 -3.43 -30.21 -5.40
N ALA A 124 -3.35 -31.50 -5.07
CA ALA A 124 -2.86 -32.54 -5.95
C ALA A 124 -3.73 -32.58 -7.22
N PRO A 125 -3.12 -32.64 -8.43
CA PRO A 125 -3.86 -32.89 -9.67
C PRO A 125 -4.43 -34.30 -9.74
#